data_AF-A0A1F0VY28-F1
#
_entry.id   AF-A0A1F0VY28-F1
#
_cell.length_a   1.000
_cell.length_b   1.000
_cell.length_c   1.000
_cell.angle_alpha   90.00
_cell.angle_beta   90.00
_cell.angle_gamma   90.00
#
_symmetry.space_group_name_H-M   'P 1'
#
loop_
_entity.id
_entity.type
_entity.pdbx_description
1 polymer ?
#
loop_
_entity_poly.entity_id
_entity_poly.type
_entity_poly.pdbx_seq_one_letter_code
_entity_poly.pdbx_strand_id
1 'polypeptide(L)'
;MFGSLSRRHLLALSSGAALSALASACSPSAVSRPQPLANPSPTKAAPQSSQTKSATTTRSITYAEPLPASALDGRGPALLPDQFFERSGNFSNGTLSHRAVNVPRPTMPPEAKERTVEGLHAFLQYWGAAQNYMLLTGDTDPFMGLPGQEHFSNMAQMYRDIYRYNIGWLVSKNNHPMCINLSSPQPVPATEQDVYCWKATLKVDENAFLFNHETRQREQLTGIYGSNQKADAYVYFGEEGWQMLEDPKSSPSATATPAATAEPSANIPSAHPTPNEGTPSKAARYIRGSA
;
A
#
# COMPACT_ATOMS: atom_id res chain seq x y z
N MET A 1 -28.17 -9.22 24.12
CA MET A 1 -27.31 -8.11 24.59
C MET A 1 -26.02 -8.13 23.78
N PHE A 2 -25.94 -7.36 22.70
CA PHE A 2 -24.68 -7.05 22.03
C PHE A 2 -24.73 -5.55 21.75
N GLY A 3 -24.11 -4.80 22.66
CA GLY A 3 -23.96 -3.36 22.53
C GLY A 3 -23.02 -3.06 21.37
N SER A 4 -23.36 -2.02 20.61
CA SER A 4 -22.48 -1.16 19.81
C SER A 4 -21.14 -1.81 19.42
N LEU A 5 -21.06 -2.35 18.20
CA LEU A 5 -19.77 -2.56 17.53
C LEU A 5 -19.07 -1.20 17.51
N SER A 6 -18.14 -1.03 18.45
CA SER A 6 -17.48 0.21 18.78
C SER A 6 -16.71 0.73 17.58
N ARG A 7 -16.97 2.00 17.21
CA ARG A 7 -16.28 2.83 16.19
C ARG A 7 -14.76 3.04 16.45
N ARG A 8 -14.04 2.06 16.99
CA ARG A 8 -12.67 2.26 17.51
C ARG A 8 -11.56 1.39 16.91
N HIS A 9 -11.80 0.65 15.82
CA HIS A 9 -10.73 -0.19 15.23
C HIS A 9 -10.52 -0.03 13.71
N LEU A 10 -10.85 1.13 13.13
CA LEU A 10 -10.60 1.42 11.72
C LEU A 10 -9.92 2.78 11.53
N LEU A 11 -8.72 2.92 12.10
CA LEU A 11 -7.83 4.06 11.86
C LEU A 11 -6.44 3.52 11.50
N ALA A 12 -6.18 3.34 10.21
CA ALA A 12 -4.81 3.16 9.70
C ALA A 12 -4.58 3.80 8.32
N LEU A 13 -5.46 4.71 7.86
CA LEU A 13 -5.18 5.58 6.71
C LEU A 13 -5.70 6.99 6.97
N SER A 14 -5.27 7.58 8.09
CA SER A 14 -5.49 9.01 8.33
C SER A 14 -4.32 9.59 9.09
N SER A 15 -3.30 10.06 8.37
CA SER A 15 -2.42 11.15 8.80
C SER A 15 -1.45 11.55 7.68
N GLY A 16 -1.69 12.71 7.07
CA GLY A 16 -0.73 13.39 6.20
C GLY A 16 -0.85 14.89 6.39
N ALA A 17 0.05 15.42 7.21
CA ALA A 17 0.06 16.77 7.77
C ALA A 17 0.07 17.92 6.75
N ALA A 18 -0.54 19.03 7.15
CA ALA A 18 -0.46 20.33 6.51
C ALA A 18 0.95 20.94 6.66
N LEU A 19 1.48 21.51 5.58
CA LEU A 19 2.56 22.49 5.64
C LEU A 19 2.32 23.65 4.67
N SER A 20 2.51 24.84 5.24
CA SER A 20 2.18 26.16 4.74
C SER A 20 2.96 26.57 3.49
N ALA A 21 2.29 27.32 2.61
CA ALA A 21 2.92 28.10 1.55
C ALA A 21 3.51 29.40 2.12
N LEU A 22 4.76 29.70 1.78
CA LEU A 22 5.33 31.05 1.83
C LEU A 22 6.04 31.37 0.50
N ALA A 23 6.08 32.66 0.21
CA ALA A 23 5.89 33.25 -1.11
C ALA A 23 7.17 33.66 -1.87
N SER A 24 6.91 34.29 -3.04
CA SER A 24 7.71 35.30 -3.75
C SER A 24 8.69 34.75 -4.81
N ALA A 25 8.44 34.85 -6.13
CA ALA A 25 8.19 35.98 -7.05
C ALA A 25 9.46 36.57 -7.70
N CYS A 26 9.32 36.81 -9.01
CA CYS A 26 10.04 37.73 -9.90
C CYS A 26 11.30 37.26 -10.66
N SER A 27 11.08 36.99 -11.97
CA SER A 27 12.04 37.26 -13.06
C SER A 27 12.22 38.80 -13.25
N PRO A 28 13.24 39.29 -13.98
CA PRO A 28 13.11 39.38 -15.45
C PRO A 28 14.40 39.24 -16.30
N SER A 29 14.17 38.88 -17.57
CA SER A 29 14.77 39.34 -18.85
C SER A 29 16.29 39.51 -19.03
N ALA A 30 16.83 38.89 -20.09
CA ALA A 30 17.41 39.63 -21.24
C ALA A 30 17.75 38.71 -22.43
N VAL A 31 17.62 39.30 -23.61
CA VAL A 31 17.67 38.79 -24.98
C VAL A 31 19.11 38.76 -25.52
N SER A 32 19.48 37.76 -26.32
CA SER A 32 20.07 37.94 -27.67
C SER A 32 20.52 36.63 -28.35
N ARG A 33 20.09 36.51 -29.61
CA ARG A 33 20.51 35.61 -30.71
C ARG A 33 21.23 36.53 -31.74
N PRO A 34 22.23 36.15 -32.58
CA PRO A 34 22.16 35.05 -33.56
C PRO A 34 23.40 34.18 -33.83
N GLN A 35 23.10 33.00 -34.44
CA GLN A 35 24.01 32.07 -35.12
C GLN A 35 24.72 32.72 -36.32
N PRO A 36 25.73 32.04 -36.90
CA PRO A 36 25.42 31.26 -38.11
C PRO A 36 26.12 29.88 -38.24
N LEU A 37 25.34 28.91 -38.75
CA LEU A 37 25.61 27.91 -39.80
C LEU A 37 27.05 27.37 -40.03
N ALA A 38 27.26 26.07 -39.79
CA ALA A 38 27.98 25.17 -40.71
C ALA A 38 27.76 23.68 -40.34
N ASN A 39 27.33 22.91 -41.33
CA ASN A 39 27.35 21.44 -41.44
C ASN A 39 27.69 21.17 -42.94
N PRO A 40 28.01 19.95 -43.44
CA PRO A 40 27.81 18.62 -42.85
C PRO A 40 28.93 17.57 -43.18
N SER A 41 28.65 16.29 -42.86
CA SER A 41 28.92 15.07 -43.67
C SER A 41 29.89 14.02 -43.04
N PRO A 42 29.81 12.72 -43.42
CA PRO A 42 29.40 11.65 -42.49
C PRO A 42 30.44 10.51 -42.40
N THR A 43 30.28 9.54 -41.51
CA THR A 43 30.90 8.21 -41.72
C THR A 43 29.99 7.10 -41.23
N LYS A 44 29.80 6.11 -42.11
CA LYS A 44 28.93 4.94 -42.04
C LYS A 44 29.85 3.72 -42.11
N ALA A 45 29.67 2.75 -41.21
CA ALA A 45 29.72 1.29 -41.49
C ALA A 45 29.75 0.45 -40.20
N ALA A 46 28.86 -0.55 -40.16
CA ALA A 46 28.79 -1.71 -39.26
C ALA A 46 29.83 -2.79 -39.69
N PRO A 47 29.82 -4.09 -39.26
CA PRO A 47 28.99 -4.81 -38.27
C PRO A 47 29.78 -5.80 -37.37
N GLN A 48 29.07 -6.47 -36.43
CA GLN A 48 29.15 -7.92 -36.10
C GLN A 48 29.07 -8.26 -34.61
N SER A 49 28.06 -9.10 -34.33
CA SER A 49 28.12 -10.34 -33.54
C SER A 49 28.53 -10.24 -32.07
N SER A 50 27.59 -10.48 -31.17
CA SER A 50 27.40 -11.82 -30.59
C SER A 50 26.29 -11.78 -29.54
N GLN A 51 25.63 -12.93 -29.39
CA GLN A 51 24.57 -13.20 -28.42
C GLN A 51 24.94 -12.71 -27.01
N THR A 52 24.09 -11.86 -26.43
CA THR A 52 24.02 -11.68 -24.98
C THR A 52 22.72 -12.28 -24.49
N LYS A 53 22.87 -13.36 -23.73
CA LYS A 53 21.88 -13.91 -22.81
C LYS A 53 21.21 -12.77 -22.04
N SER A 54 19.90 -12.90 -21.85
CA SER A 54 19.02 -12.02 -21.09
C SER A 54 19.72 -11.38 -19.90
N ALA A 55 20.10 -10.11 -20.07
CA ALA A 55 20.31 -9.23 -18.94
C ALA A 55 18.91 -8.82 -18.48
N THR A 56 18.49 -9.32 -17.32
CA THR A 56 17.44 -8.69 -16.52
C THR A 56 17.88 -7.23 -16.35
N THR A 57 17.39 -6.37 -17.23
CA THR A 57 17.76 -4.96 -17.23
C THR A 57 16.95 -4.37 -16.09
N THR A 58 17.56 -4.35 -14.91
CA THR A 58 17.12 -3.59 -13.74
C THR A 58 16.99 -2.12 -14.15
N ARG A 59 15.85 -1.73 -14.73
CA ARG A 59 15.54 -0.34 -15.00
C ARG A 59 15.18 0.32 -13.68
N SER A 60 16.20 0.79 -12.97
CA SER A 60 16.05 1.63 -11.79
C SER A 60 15.02 2.73 -12.04
N ILE A 61 14.02 2.83 -11.16
CA ILE A 61 13.03 3.93 -11.19
C ILE A 61 13.79 5.22 -10.90
N THR A 62 14.02 6.01 -11.94
CA THR A 62 14.64 7.33 -11.85
C THR A 62 13.71 8.32 -12.55
N TYR A 63 13.22 9.31 -11.80
CA TYR A 63 12.37 10.36 -12.35
C TYR A 63 13.22 11.32 -13.20
N ALA A 64 12.80 11.58 -14.43
CA ALA A 64 13.41 12.57 -15.31
C ALA A 64 12.32 13.53 -15.84
N GLU A 65 12.63 14.83 -15.88
CA GLU A 65 11.72 15.85 -16.40
C GLU A 65 12.42 16.68 -17.49
N PRO A 66 11.82 16.84 -18.70
CA PRO A 66 10.56 16.26 -19.14
C PRO A 66 10.63 14.75 -19.38
N LEU A 67 9.50 14.04 -19.19
CA LEU A 67 9.40 12.61 -19.45
C LEU A 67 9.65 12.31 -20.94
N PRO A 68 10.42 11.25 -21.28
CA PRO A 68 10.56 10.84 -22.67
C PRO A 68 9.23 10.35 -23.22
N ALA A 69 8.98 10.54 -24.52
CA ALA A 69 7.69 10.21 -25.15
C ALA A 69 7.28 8.73 -25.02
N SER A 70 8.24 7.83 -24.80
CA SER A 70 8.01 6.40 -24.61
C SER A 70 7.78 5.99 -23.15
N ALA A 71 7.92 6.90 -22.19
CA ALA A 71 7.70 6.60 -20.79
C ALA A 71 6.21 6.41 -20.50
N LEU A 72 5.90 5.48 -19.60
CA LEU A 72 4.56 5.36 -19.05
C LEU A 72 4.18 6.67 -18.34
N ASP A 73 3.01 7.20 -18.71
CA ASP A 73 2.26 8.18 -17.94
C ASP A 73 1.16 7.42 -17.19
N GLY A 74 1.41 7.12 -15.91
CA GLY A 74 0.49 6.33 -15.10
C GLY A 74 -0.67 7.12 -14.49
N ARG A 75 -0.92 8.37 -14.90
CA ARG A 75 -2.06 9.14 -14.39
C ARG A 75 -3.39 8.45 -14.69
N GLY A 76 -4.31 8.53 -13.73
CA GLY A 76 -5.66 7.98 -13.85
C GLY A 76 -5.91 6.76 -12.96
N PRO A 77 -7.00 6.02 -13.21
CA PRO A 77 -7.36 4.88 -12.39
C PRO A 77 -6.45 3.69 -12.67
N ALA A 78 -5.82 3.15 -11.62
CA ALA A 78 -5.03 1.92 -11.70
C ALA A 78 -5.96 0.71 -11.74
N LEU A 79 -6.48 0.39 -12.94
CA LEU A 79 -7.34 -0.76 -13.20
C LEU A 79 -6.56 -1.89 -13.84
N LEU A 80 -6.73 -3.10 -13.31
CA LEU A 80 -6.14 -4.31 -13.89
C LEU A 80 -6.74 -4.58 -15.28
N PRO A 81 -5.93 -4.83 -16.32
CA PRO A 81 -6.43 -5.16 -17.64
C PRO A 81 -7.24 -6.47 -17.67
N ASP A 82 -8.27 -6.53 -18.52
CA ASP A 82 -9.23 -7.64 -18.60
C ASP A 82 -8.63 -9.03 -18.84
N GLN A 83 -7.47 -9.09 -19.50
CA GLN A 83 -6.74 -10.33 -19.78
C GLN A 83 -6.15 -10.98 -18.53
N PHE A 84 -6.01 -10.22 -17.44
CA PHE A 84 -5.48 -10.71 -16.17
C PHE A 84 -6.60 -11.13 -15.20
N PHE A 85 -7.78 -11.45 -15.71
CA PHE A 85 -8.89 -12.00 -14.93
C PHE A 85 -9.32 -13.38 -15.43
N GLU A 86 -9.33 -14.34 -14.51
CA GLU A 86 -9.92 -15.66 -14.71
C GLU A 86 -11.43 -15.57 -14.48
N ARG A 87 -12.22 -16.04 -15.47
CA ARG A 87 -13.69 -15.97 -15.45
C ARG A 87 -14.28 -17.37 -15.42
N SER A 88 -15.20 -17.61 -14.50
CA SER A 88 -15.94 -18.88 -14.35
C SER A 88 -17.40 -18.79 -14.82
N GLY A 89 -17.81 -17.65 -15.39
CA GLY A 89 -19.16 -17.42 -15.91
C GLY A 89 -19.47 -15.93 -16.08
N ASN A 90 -20.73 -15.61 -16.32
CA ASN A 90 -21.19 -14.23 -16.40
C ASN A 90 -21.26 -13.62 -15.00
N PHE A 91 -20.53 -12.52 -14.80
CA PHE A 91 -20.56 -11.75 -13.56
C PHE A 91 -21.92 -11.12 -13.32
N SER A 92 -22.40 -11.19 -12.08
CA SER A 92 -23.56 -10.43 -11.62
C SER A 92 -23.27 -9.74 -10.29
N ASN A 93 -23.62 -8.46 -10.19
CA ASN A 93 -23.46 -7.66 -8.98
C ASN A 93 -24.21 -8.25 -7.78
N GLY A 94 -23.72 -7.96 -6.57
CA GLY A 94 -24.47 -8.20 -5.34
C GLY A 94 -25.72 -7.33 -5.28
N THR A 95 -26.80 -7.87 -4.73
CA THR A 95 -28.09 -7.20 -4.51
C THR A 95 -28.54 -7.40 -3.07
N LEU A 96 -29.69 -6.86 -2.67
CA LEU A 96 -30.25 -7.13 -1.34
C LEU A 96 -30.73 -8.59 -1.16
N SER A 97 -30.78 -9.36 -2.25
CA SER A 97 -31.29 -10.74 -2.27
C SER A 97 -30.17 -11.78 -2.37
N HIS A 98 -29.03 -11.44 -2.98
CA HIS A 98 -27.90 -12.35 -3.15
C HIS A 98 -26.57 -11.60 -3.23
N ARG A 99 -25.48 -12.28 -2.82
CA ARG A 99 -24.11 -11.80 -3.03
C ARG A 99 -23.74 -11.73 -4.53
N ALA A 100 -22.62 -11.09 -4.84
CA ALA A 100 -22.09 -11.11 -6.20
C ALA A 100 -21.77 -12.55 -6.64
N VAL A 101 -21.98 -12.84 -7.93
CA VAL A 101 -21.78 -14.18 -8.51
C VAL A 101 -20.81 -14.07 -9.67
N ASN A 102 -19.94 -15.09 -9.82
CA ASN A 102 -18.90 -15.16 -10.85
C ASN A 102 -18.03 -13.89 -10.90
N VAL A 103 -17.62 -13.38 -9.73
CA VAL A 103 -16.64 -12.28 -9.66
C VAL A 103 -15.35 -12.78 -10.32
N PRO A 104 -14.82 -12.10 -11.35
CA PRO A 104 -13.59 -12.54 -12.00
C PRO A 104 -12.41 -12.53 -11.03
N ARG A 105 -11.66 -13.62 -10.98
CA ARG A 105 -10.51 -13.76 -10.07
C ARG A 105 -9.29 -13.08 -10.70
N PRO A 106 -8.64 -12.13 -10.01
CA PRO A 106 -7.47 -11.45 -10.55
C PRO A 106 -6.26 -12.37 -10.57
N THR A 107 -5.42 -12.19 -11.59
CA THR A 107 -4.13 -12.87 -11.76
C THR A 107 -3.03 -11.82 -11.86
N MET A 108 -1.88 -12.08 -11.23
CA MET A 108 -0.80 -11.10 -11.20
C MET A 108 -0.11 -11.01 -12.58
N PRO A 109 -0.03 -9.82 -13.21
CA PRO A 109 0.75 -9.64 -14.41
C PRO A 109 2.23 -9.98 -14.18
N PRO A 110 2.93 -10.64 -15.12
CA PRO A 110 4.36 -10.90 -14.98
C PRO A 110 5.20 -9.64 -14.74
N GLU A 111 4.84 -8.55 -15.41
CA GLU A 111 5.50 -7.25 -15.29
C GLU A 111 5.40 -6.66 -13.88
N ALA A 112 4.35 -7.02 -13.13
CA ALA A 112 4.15 -6.60 -11.73
C ALA A 112 5.16 -7.22 -10.75
N LYS A 113 6.19 -7.93 -11.23
CA LYS A 113 7.31 -8.43 -10.42
C LYS A 113 8.61 -7.68 -10.70
N GLU A 114 8.63 -6.85 -11.75
CA GLU A 114 9.82 -6.15 -12.18
C GLU A 114 9.96 -4.82 -11.45
N ARG A 115 11.20 -4.45 -11.11
CA ARG A 115 11.53 -3.18 -10.46
C ARG A 115 11.55 -2.02 -11.47
N THR A 116 10.41 -1.72 -12.08
CA THR A 116 10.25 -0.65 -13.08
C THR A 116 9.02 0.21 -12.78
N VAL A 117 8.86 1.34 -13.47
CA VAL A 117 7.66 2.19 -13.34
C VAL A 117 6.43 1.43 -13.82
N GLU A 118 6.56 0.69 -14.92
CA GLU A 118 5.52 -0.16 -15.47
C GLU A 118 5.17 -1.31 -14.52
N GLY A 119 6.17 -1.93 -13.90
CA GLY A 119 5.98 -2.99 -12.91
C GLY A 119 5.30 -2.51 -11.65
N LEU A 120 5.67 -1.34 -11.12
CA LEU A 120 4.97 -0.72 -9.99
C LEU A 120 3.51 -0.38 -10.35
N HIS A 121 3.27 0.14 -11.56
CA HIS A 121 1.91 0.43 -12.02
C HIS A 121 1.06 -0.84 -12.12
N ALA A 122 1.61 -1.89 -12.73
CA ALA A 122 0.95 -3.20 -12.83
C ALA A 122 0.70 -3.84 -11.46
N PHE A 123 1.62 -3.65 -10.50
CA PHE A 123 1.42 -4.06 -9.11
C PHE A 123 0.24 -3.34 -8.47
N LEU A 124 0.15 -2.00 -8.57
CA LEU A 124 -0.96 -1.23 -8.00
C LEU A 124 -2.32 -1.62 -8.59
N GLN A 125 -2.35 -1.90 -9.90
CA GLN A 125 -3.52 -2.42 -10.58
C GLN A 125 -3.96 -3.78 -10.01
N TYR A 126 -3.04 -4.73 -9.86
CA TYR A 126 -3.32 -6.03 -9.28
C TYR A 126 -3.71 -5.94 -7.80
N TRP A 127 -3.00 -5.13 -7.00
CA TRP A 127 -3.28 -4.93 -5.58
C TRP A 127 -4.72 -4.43 -5.37
N GLY A 128 -5.13 -3.43 -6.15
CA GLY A 128 -6.50 -2.90 -6.12
C GLY A 128 -7.55 -3.94 -6.56
N ALA A 129 -7.26 -4.71 -7.60
CA ALA A 129 -8.14 -5.79 -8.06
C ALA A 129 -8.28 -6.93 -7.03
N ALA A 130 -7.17 -7.34 -6.40
CA ALA A 130 -7.15 -8.35 -5.36
C ALA A 130 -7.93 -7.92 -4.11
N GLN A 131 -7.78 -6.66 -3.69
CA GLN A 131 -8.58 -6.08 -2.62
C GLN A 131 -10.07 -6.11 -2.97
N ASN A 132 -10.45 -5.59 -4.14
CA ASN A 132 -11.85 -5.59 -4.59
C ASN A 132 -12.46 -7.00 -4.66
N TYR A 133 -11.69 -7.98 -5.13
CA TYR A 133 -12.12 -9.38 -5.18
C TYR A 133 -12.42 -9.92 -3.79
N MET A 134 -11.54 -9.68 -2.80
CA MET A 134 -11.79 -10.03 -1.40
C MET A 134 -13.05 -9.33 -0.85
N LEU A 135 -13.25 -8.04 -1.15
CA LEU A 135 -14.45 -7.30 -0.69
C LEU A 135 -15.75 -7.90 -1.25
N LEU A 136 -15.73 -8.37 -2.51
CA LEU A 136 -16.90 -8.88 -3.23
C LEU A 136 -17.19 -10.36 -2.98
N THR A 137 -16.21 -11.14 -2.51
CA THR A 137 -16.31 -12.61 -2.41
C THR A 137 -15.99 -13.17 -1.04
N GLY A 138 -15.22 -12.44 -0.22
CA GLY A 138 -14.62 -12.94 1.01
C GLY A 138 -13.43 -13.89 0.78
N ASP A 139 -13.08 -14.20 -0.47
CA ASP A 139 -11.87 -14.95 -0.81
C ASP A 139 -10.65 -14.04 -0.69
N THR A 140 -9.84 -14.31 0.32
CA THR A 140 -8.69 -13.50 0.70
C THR A 140 -7.42 -13.87 -0.06
N ASP A 141 -7.39 -15.00 -0.76
CA ASP A 141 -6.16 -15.60 -1.25
C ASP A 141 -5.37 -14.69 -2.21
N PRO A 142 -5.99 -14.03 -3.21
CA PRO A 142 -5.24 -13.15 -4.11
C PRO A 142 -4.61 -11.95 -3.39
N PHE A 143 -5.30 -11.43 -2.37
CA PHE A 143 -4.88 -10.22 -1.65
C PHE A 143 -3.84 -10.56 -0.58
N MET A 144 -4.08 -11.57 0.25
CA MET A 144 -3.17 -11.99 1.31
C MET A 144 -1.97 -12.79 0.80
N GLY A 145 -1.99 -13.27 -0.45
CA GLY A 145 -0.84 -13.86 -1.11
C GLY A 145 0.19 -12.85 -1.62
N LEU A 146 -0.06 -11.53 -1.48
CA LEU A 146 0.92 -10.49 -1.78
C LEU A 146 1.94 -10.34 -0.65
N PRO A 147 3.18 -9.91 -0.94
CA PRO A 147 4.17 -9.63 0.09
C PRO A 147 3.70 -8.57 1.09
N GLY A 148 3.99 -8.81 2.37
CA GLY A 148 3.84 -7.81 3.43
C GLY A 148 2.41 -7.46 3.85
N GLN A 149 1.46 -8.38 3.65
CA GLN A 149 0.04 -8.14 3.92
C GLN A 149 -0.37 -8.45 5.37
N GLU A 150 0.56 -8.76 6.26
CA GLU A 150 0.29 -9.19 7.64
C GLU A 150 -0.53 -8.14 8.39
N HIS A 151 -0.27 -6.86 8.15
CA HIS A 151 -1.00 -5.73 8.76
C HIS A 151 -2.47 -5.65 8.32
N PHE A 152 -2.83 -6.24 7.17
CA PHE A 152 -4.22 -6.34 6.72
C PHE A 152 -4.95 -7.59 7.21
N SER A 153 -4.30 -8.49 7.97
CA SER A 153 -4.88 -9.77 8.39
C SER A 153 -6.24 -9.63 9.07
N ASN A 154 -6.41 -8.63 9.94
CA ASN A 154 -7.68 -8.41 10.63
C ASN A 154 -8.80 -8.01 9.67
N MET A 155 -8.50 -7.12 8.71
CA MET A 155 -9.46 -6.72 7.67
C MET A 155 -9.82 -7.92 6.79
N ALA A 156 -8.83 -8.68 6.33
CA ALA A 156 -9.04 -9.84 5.48
C ALA A 156 -9.87 -10.92 6.19
N GLN A 157 -9.57 -11.20 7.47
CA GLN A 157 -10.35 -12.14 8.29
C GLN A 157 -11.80 -11.68 8.46
N MET A 158 -12.04 -10.38 8.69
CA MET A 158 -13.40 -9.84 8.78
C MET A 158 -14.20 -10.11 7.50
N TYR A 159 -13.65 -9.79 6.33
CA TYR A 159 -14.35 -10.06 5.06
C TYR A 159 -14.53 -11.55 4.82
N ARG A 160 -13.52 -12.37 5.07
CA ARG A 160 -13.65 -13.83 4.98
C ARG A 160 -14.82 -14.34 5.81
N ASP A 161 -14.94 -13.88 7.05
CA ASP A 161 -15.93 -14.37 8.00
C ASP A 161 -17.34 -13.89 7.66
N ILE A 162 -17.49 -12.66 7.14
CA ILE A 162 -18.75 -12.14 6.62
C ILE A 162 -19.37 -13.10 5.59
N TYR A 163 -18.57 -13.55 4.63
CA TYR A 163 -19.04 -14.44 3.56
C TYR A 163 -19.13 -15.90 4.03
N ARG A 164 -18.14 -16.39 4.78
CA ARG A 164 -18.08 -17.78 5.26
C ARG A 164 -19.24 -18.13 6.19
N TYR A 165 -19.67 -17.19 7.04
CA TYR A 165 -20.79 -17.38 7.95
C TYR A 165 -22.11 -16.81 7.41
N ASN A 166 -22.15 -16.38 6.15
CA ASN A 166 -23.34 -15.80 5.51
C ASN A 166 -23.96 -14.63 6.30
N ILE A 167 -23.13 -13.84 7.00
CA ILE A 167 -23.54 -12.66 7.75
C ILE A 167 -24.05 -11.58 6.79
N GLY A 168 -23.40 -11.47 5.62
CA GLY A 168 -23.66 -10.40 4.67
C GLY A 168 -22.78 -10.46 3.43
N TRP A 169 -22.84 -9.41 2.63
CA TRP A 169 -22.00 -9.26 1.43
C TRP A 169 -21.99 -7.79 0.99
N LEU A 170 -21.01 -7.45 0.15
CA LEU A 170 -20.94 -6.14 -0.46
C LEU A 170 -21.96 -6.01 -1.60
N VAL A 171 -22.68 -4.90 -1.62
CA VAL A 171 -23.52 -4.46 -2.74
C VAL A 171 -22.82 -3.27 -3.39
N SER A 172 -22.47 -3.38 -4.66
CA SER A 172 -21.89 -2.30 -5.48
C SER A 172 -22.40 -2.42 -6.91
N LYS A 173 -22.42 -1.30 -7.65
CA LYS A 173 -22.86 -1.27 -9.05
C LYS A 173 -21.80 -1.79 -10.02
N ASN A 174 -20.54 -1.90 -9.59
CA ASN A 174 -19.44 -2.36 -10.40
C ASN A 174 -18.56 -3.37 -9.64
N ASN A 175 -17.60 -3.98 -10.33
CA ASN A 175 -16.61 -4.90 -9.77
C ASN A 175 -15.36 -4.19 -9.23
N HIS A 176 -15.38 -2.87 -9.10
CA HIS A 176 -14.27 -2.03 -8.60
C HIS A 176 -14.77 -1.04 -7.53
N PRO A 177 -15.31 -1.54 -6.39
CA PRO A 177 -15.85 -0.68 -5.34
C PRO A 177 -14.80 0.26 -4.73
N MET A 178 -13.51 -0.05 -4.87
CA MET A 178 -12.38 0.81 -4.54
C MET A 178 -11.43 0.96 -5.73
N CYS A 179 -10.85 2.15 -5.91
CA CYS A 179 -9.90 2.42 -7.00
C CYS A 179 -8.81 3.39 -6.54
N ILE A 180 -7.55 3.01 -6.76
CA ILE A 180 -6.40 3.92 -6.63
C ILE A 180 -6.37 4.79 -7.88
N ASN A 181 -6.47 6.11 -7.73
CA ASN A 181 -6.41 7.06 -8.83
C ASN A 181 -5.14 7.89 -8.74
N LEU A 182 -4.17 7.58 -9.61
CA LEU A 182 -2.85 8.20 -9.65
C LEU A 182 -2.93 9.62 -10.23
N SER A 183 -2.28 10.56 -9.57
CA SER A 183 -2.31 11.99 -9.92
C SER A 183 -0.98 12.52 -10.47
N SER A 184 0.14 11.83 -10.22
CA SER A 184 1.44 12.09 -10.84
C SER A 184 1.70 11.14 -12.01
N PRO A 185 2.48 11.55 -13.03
CA PRO A 185 2.77 10.70 -14.19
C PRO A 185 3.67 9.51 -13.86
N GLN A 186 4.55 9.66 -12.87
CA GLN A 186 5.47 8.63 -12.41
C GLN A 186 5.57 8.62 -10.88
N PRO A 187 6.01 7.50 -10.30
CA PRO A 187 6.43 7.44 -8.90
C PRO A 187 7.75 8.19 -8.70
N VAL A 188 7.99 8.65 -7.47
CA VAL A 188 9.27 9.24 -7.06
C VAL A 188 9.87 8.45 -5.90
N PRO A 189 11.21 8.34 -5.79
CA PRO A 189 11.83 7.80 -4.58
C PRO A 189 11.37 8.57 -3.34
N ALA A 190 10.89 7.86 -2.33
CA ALA A 190 10.43 8.42 -1.06
C ALA A 190 11.51 8.32 0.03
N THR A 191 12.33 7.27 -0.02
CA THR A 191 13.48 7.03 0.86
C THR A 191 14.63 6.47 0.04
N GLU A 192 15.79 6.29 0.68
CA GLU A 192 16.95 5.63 0.07
C GLU A 192 16.81 4.10 0.02
N GLN A 193 15.84 3.52 0.74
CA GLN A 193 15.62 2.07 0.90
C GLN A 193 14.62 1.50 -0.13
N ASP A 194 14.70 1.95 -1.39
CA ASP A 194 13.84 1.43 -2.47
C ASP A 194 12.33 1.56 -2.20
N VAL A 195 11.93 2.58 -1.44
CA VAL A 195 10.54 2.99 -1.26
C VAL A 195 10.19 4.05 -2.28
N TYR A 196 9.06 3.86 -2.95
CA TYR A 196 8.55 4.76 -3.97
C TYR A 196 7.20 5.32 -3.55
N CYS A 197 7.00 6.62 -3.77
CA CYS A 197 5.73 7.30 -3.58
C CYS A 197 5.11 7.60 -4.93
N TRP A 198 3.89 7.11 -5.16
CA TRP A 198 3.05 7.55 -6.27
C TRP A 198 1.89 8.37 -5.71
N LYS A 199 1.79 9.65 -6.13
CA LYS A 199 0.70 10.51 -5.67
C LYS A 199 -0.64 9.96 -6.15
N ALA A 200 -1.58 9.82 -5.22
CA ALA A 200 -2.84 9.16 -5.52
C ALA A 200 -3.98 9.59 -4.59
N THR A 201 -5.19 9.29 -5.06
CA THR A 201 -6.44 9.45 -4.31
C THR A 201 -7.16 8.11 -4.31
N LEU A 202 -7.68 7.72 -3.16
CA LEU A 202 -8.56 6.57 -3.06
C LEU A 202 -9.99 7.00 -3.43
N LYS A 203 -10.51 6.43 -4.52
CA LYS A 203 -11.91 6.56 -4.93
C LYS A 203 -12.67 5.34 -4.43
N VAL A 204 -13.85 5.58 -3.85
CA VAL A 204 -14.75 4.55 -3.34
C VAL A 204 -16.11 4.75 -4.00
N ASP A 205 -16.75 3.67 -4.46
CA ASP A 205 -18.12 3.74 -5.00
C ASP A 205 -19.06 4.26 -3.91
N GLU A 206 -19.65 5.43 -4.15
CA GLU A 206 -20.57 6.09 -3.22
C GLU A 206 -21.87 5.29 -2.97
N ASN A 207 -22.16 4.33 -3.85
CA ASN A 207 -23.30 3.43 -3.71
C ASN A 207 -22.92 2.09 -3.06
N ALA A 208 -21.64 1.85 -2.79
CA ALA A 208 -21.19 0.59 -2.22
C ALA A 208 -21.45 0.53 -0.72
N PHE A 209 -22.12 -0.53 -0.27
CA PHE A 209 -22.35 -0.79 1.14
C PHE A 209 -22.23 -2.27 1.48
N LEU A 210 -21.74 -2.56 2.68
CA LEU A 210 -21.82 -3.86 3.27
C LEU A 210 -23.26 -4.09 3.76
N PHE A 211 -23.90 -5.12 3.24
CA PHE A 211 -25.26 -5.50 3.58
C PHE A 211 -25.26 -6.66 4.57
N ASN A 212 -25.84 -6.48 5.74
CA ASN A 212 -26.09 -7.57 6.69
C ASN A 212 -27.38 -8.30 6.30
N HIS A 213 -27.29 -9.60 6.03
CA HIS A 213 -28.40 -10.41 5.54
C HIS A 213 -29.50 -10.60 6.59
N GLU A 214 -29.11 -10.76 7.86
CA GLU A 214 -30.03 -11.02 8.97
C GLU A 214 -30.74 -9.74 9.44
N THR A 215 -29.96 -8.70 9.75
CA THR A 215 -30.48 -7.45 10.33
C THR A 215 -30.97 -6.46 9.28
N ARG A 216 -30.66 -6.70 8.00
CA ARG A 216 -30.92 -5.79 6.87
C ARG A 216 -30.18 -4.45 6.98
N GLN A 217 -29.23 -4.31 7.91
CA GLN A 217 -28.43 -3.11 8.07
C GLN A 217 -27.49 -2.89 6.88
N ARG A 218 -27.18 -1.62 6.61
CA ARG A 218 -26.28 -1.18 5.54
C ARG A 218 -25.19 -0.31 6.13
N GLU A 219 -23.95 -0.72 5.94
CA GLU A 219 -22.79 0.07 6.30
C GLU A 219 -22.11 0.58 5.03
N GLN A 220 -22.10 1.90 4.85
CA GLN A 220 -21.54 2.51 3.64
C GLN A 220 -20.03 2.32 3.59
N LEU A 221 -19.51 1.91 2.43
CA LEU A 221 -18.09 1.70 2.24
C LEU A 221 -17.30 3.01 2.38
N THR A 222 -17.89 4.13 1.95
CA THR A 222 -17.35 5.49 2.17
C THR A 222 -17.30 5.89 3.64
N GLY A 223 -18.12 5.29 4.50
CA GLY A 223 -18.04 5.48 5.95
C GLY A 223 -16.86 4.73 6.58
N ILE A 224 -16.42 3.63 5.96
CA ILE A 224 -15.31 2.79 6.41
C ILE A 224 -13.96 3.33 5.90
N TYR A 225 -13.88 3.65 4.60
CA TYR A 225 -12.63 3.99 3.91
C TYR A 225 -12.51 5.48 3.57
N GLY A 226 -13.54 6.28 3.87
CA GLY A 226 -13.64 7.68 3.44
C GLY A 226 -14.06 7.81 1.97
N SER A 227 -14.35 9.04 1.55
CA SER A 227 -14.60 9.39 0.15
C SER A 227 -13.47 10.27 -0.38
N ASN A 228 -12.96 9.96 -1.57
CA ASN A 228 -11.96 10.76 -2.30
C ASN A 228 -10.79 11.25 -1.42
N GLN A 229 -10.27 10.37 -0.57
CA GLN A 229 -9.21 10.71 0.37
C GLN A 229 -7.85 10.71 -0.33
N LYS A 230 -6.98 11.67 0.03
CA LYS A 230 -5.58 11.61 -0.37
C LYS A 230 -4.99 10.32 0.21
N ALA A 231 -4.48 9.48 -0.68
CA ALA A 231 -3.98 8.15 -0.36
C ALA A 231 -2.76 7.90 -1.23
N ASP A 232 -1.69 8.67 -1.00
CA ASP A 232 -0.42 8.48 -1.69
C ASP A 232 0.04 7.03 -1.48
N ALA A 233 0.34 6.33 -2.58
CA ALA A 233 0.77 4.94 -2.51
C ALA A 233 2.27 4.90 -2.19
N TYR A 234 2.62 4.32 -1.04
CA TYR A 234 4.01 4.02 -0.68
C TYR A 234 4.26 2.54 -0.94
N VAL A 235 5.22 2.24 -1.79
CA VAL A 235 5.50 0.85 -2.19
C VAL A 235 6.98 0.59 -2.08
N TYR A 236 7.33 -0.46 -1.36
CA TYR A 236 8.68 -0.98 -1.20
C TYR A 236 8.94 -2.08 -2.23
N PHE A 237 10.16 -2.12 -2.78
CA PHE A 237 10.62 -3.25 -3.59
C PHE A 237 11.62 -4.10 -2.79
N GLY A 238 11.19 -5.28 -2.35
CA GLY A 238 12.00 -6.24 -1.59
C GLY A 238 12.29 -7.54 -2.35
N GLU A 239 12.85 -8.53 -1.65
CA GLU A 239 13.19 -9.84 -2.23
C GLU A 239 11.97 -10.60 -2.78
N GLU A 240 10.81 -10.43 -2.14
CA GLU A 240 9.55 -11.06 -2.55
C GLU A 240 8.76 -10.23 -3.58
N GLY A 241 9.32 -9.10 -4.01
CA GLY A 241 8.71 -8.17 -4.97
C GLY A 241 8.13 -6.92 -4.30
N TRP A 242 7.11 -6.35 -4.93
CA TRP A 242 6.45 -5.14 -4.46
C TRP A 242 5.59 -5.38 -3.22
N GLN A 243 5.72 -4.51 -2.23
CA GLN A 243 4.93 -4.50 -1.00
C GLN A 243 4.32 -3.11 -0.77
N MET A 244 3.01 -3.06 -0.50
CA MET A 244 2.33 -1.83 -0.09
C MET A 244 2.69 -1.50 1.37
N LEU A 245 3.00 -0.23 1.65
CA LEU A 245 3.27 0.27 3.00
C LEU A 245 2.16 1.20 3.48
N GLU A 246 1.92 1.22 4.80
CA GLU A 246 1.02 2.19 5.44
C GLU A 246 1.60 3.61 5.44
N ASP A 247 2.90 3.72 5.68
CA ASP A 247 3.64 4.98 5.68
C ASP A 247 5.05 4.79 5.08
N PRO A 248 5.74 5.85 4.62
CA PRO A 248 7.05 5.73 3.97
C PRO A 248 8.17 5.21 4.89
N LYS A 249 7.98 5.24 6.22
CA LYS A 249 8.93 4.76 7.22
C LYS A 249 8.63 3.34 7.69
N SER A 250 7.47 2.77 7.35
CA SER A 250 7.10 1.39 7.70
C SER A 250 7.90 0.31 6.94
N SER A 251 9.02 0.66 6.31
CA SER A 251 9.86 -0.30 5.58
C SER A 251 10.21 -1.46 6.50
N PRO A 252 10.07 -2.72 6.04
CA PRO A 252 10.53 -3.86 6.82
C PRO A 252 12.05 -3.68 7.03
N SER A 253 12.45 -3.44 8.29
CA SER A 253 13.87 -3.42 8.63
C SER A 253 14.49 -4.72 8.14
N ALA A 254 15.53 -4.61 7.30
CA ALA A 254 16.39 -5.74 6.99
C ALA A 254 16.73 -6.46 8.30
N THR A 255 16.39 -7.75 8.35
CA THR A 255 16.50 -8.61 9.52
C THR A 255 17.80 -8.33 10.27
N ALA A 256 17.68 -7.91 11.54
CA ALA A 256 18.83 -7.78 12.40
C ALA A 256 19.56 -9.13 12.45
N THR A 257 20.77 -9.16 11.92
CA THR A 257 21.75 -10.23 12.11
C THR A 257 21.75 -10.62 13.59
N PRO A 258 21.62 -11.92 13.96
CA PRO A 258 21.72 -12.31 15.36
C PRO A 258 23.10 -11.89 15.87
N ALA A 259 23.14 -11.00 16.85
CA ALA A 259 24.38 -10.64 17.52
C ALA A 259 24.98 -11.92 18.12
N ALA A 260 26.23 -12.19 17.74
CA ALA A 260 27.02 -13.31 18.21
C ALA A 260 26.95 -13.42 19.74
N THR A 261 26.73 -14.65 20.20
CA THR A 261 26.83 -15.10 21.59
C THR A 261 28.09 -14.55 22.24
N ALA A 262 27.93 -13.73 23.28
CA ALA A 262 29.01 -13.41 24.21
C ALA A 262 28.91 -14.35 25.42
N GLU A 263 29.86 -15.27 25.52
CA GLU A 263 30.10 -16.10 26.71
C GLU A 263 30.57 -15.25 27.91
N PRO A 264 30.36 -15.71 29.16
CA PRO A 264 30.61 -14.94 30.36
C PRO A 264 32.07 -15.06 30.82
N SER A 265 32.63 -13.99 31.37
CA SER A 265 33.87 -14.07 32.15
C SER A 265 33.81 -13.18 33.39
N ALA A 266 34.27 -13.77 34.49
CA ALA A 266 34.08 -13.38 35.86
C ALA A 266 35.24 -12.50 36.42
N ASN A 267 34.98 -11.93 37.62
CA ASN A 267 35.93 -11.74 38.74
C ASN A 267 36.94 -10.56 38.64
N ILE A 268 37.25 -9.67 39.62
CA ILE A 268 37.09 -9.50 41.11
C ILE A 268 37.35 -7.97 41.49
N PRO A 269 37.56 -7.47 42.75
CA PRO A 269 36.58 -6.75 43.62
C PRO A 269 37.01 -5.40 44.30
N SER A 270 36.08 -4.90 45.15
CA SER A 270 36.25 -4.26 46.49
C SER A 270 36.56 -2.77 46.64
N ALA A 271 35.65 -2.06 47.34
CA ALA A 271 35.92 -1.40 48.65
C ALA A 271 34.62 -0.87 49.31
N HIS A 272 34.42 -1.20 50.60
CA HIS A 272 33.43 -0.66 51.57
C HIS A 272 34.18 0.25 52.58
N PRO A 273 33.57 1.16 53.39
CA PRO A 273 32.63 0.87 54.53
C PRO A 273 31.49 1.93 54.78
N THR A 274 30.21 1.58 55.06
CA THR A 274 29.40 1.53 56.34
C THR A 274 29.31 2.79 57.23
N PRO A 275 28.32 2.96 58.17
CA PRO A 275 26.91 2.49 58.29
C PRO A 275 25.91 3.55 58.89
N ASN A 276 24.58 3.30 58.87
CA ASN A 276 23.69 3.32 60.07
C ASN A 276 22.18 3.15 59.78
N GLU A 277 21.63 2.09 60.38
CA GLU A 277 20.40 1.97 61.20
C GLU A 277 19.07 2.71 60.89
N GLY A 278 17.96 1.94 60.92
CA GLY A 278 16.60 2.44 61.14
C GLY A 278 15.50 1.59 60.50
N THR A 279 14.94 0.61 61.23
CA THR A 279 13.78 -0.23 60.84
C THR A 279 12.43 0.40 61.28
N PRO A 280 11.26 -0.25 61.12
CA PRO A 280 10.23 -0.04 60.10
C PRO A 280 8.95 0.64 60.63
N SER A 281 7.98 0.97 59.76
CA SER A 281 6.58 1.07 60.21
C SER A 281 5.55 0.66 59.16
N LYS A 282 4.67 -0.23 59.62
CA LYS A 282 3.47 -0.79 58.98
C LYS A 282 2.28 0.05 59.43
N ALA A 283 1.46 0.55 58.51
CA ALA A 283 0.18 1.15 58.84
C ALA A 283 -0.96 0.46 58.07
N ALA A 284 -1.89 -0.09 58.84
CA ALA A 284 -3.19 -0.61 58.41
C ALA A 284 -4.29 0.42 58.75
N ARG A 285 -5.39 0.41 57.99
CA ARG A 285 -6.82 0.62 58.41
C ARG A 285 -7.67 0.74 57.12
N TYR A 286 -8.60 -0.19 56.85
CA TYR A 286 -10.05 -0.18 57.18
C TYR A 286 -10.79 1.06 56.64
N ILE A 287 -11.83 0.93 55.79
CA ILE A 287 -13.30 0.84 56.09
C ILE A 287 -14.02 0.25 54.82
N ARG A 288 -14.66 -0.94 54.81
CA ARG A 288 -16.10 -1.32 55.07
C ARG A 288 -17.16 -0.47 54.31
N GLY A 289 -17.82 -0.99 53.27
CA GLY A 289 -19.22 -1.53 53.29
C GLY A 289 -20.26 -0.45 52.88
N SER A 290 -21.39 -0.70 52.22
CA SER A 290 -22.26 -1.87 52.14
C SER A 290 -23.31 -1.70 51.02
N ALA A 291 -23.95 -2.83 50.68
CA ALA A 291 -25.22 -3.03 49.94
C ALA A 291 -25.19 -2.92 48.41
#